data_AF-A0A158K9G9-F1
#
_entry.id   AF-A0A158K9G9-F1
#
_cell.length_a   1.000
_cell.length_b   1.000
_cell.length_c   1.000
_cell.angle_alpha   90.00
_cell.angle_beta   90.00
_cell.angle_gamma   90.00
#
_symmetry.space_group_name_H-M   'P 1'
#
loop_
_entity.id
_entity.type
_entity.pdbx_description
1 polymer ?
#
loop_
_entity_poly.entity_id
_entity_poly.type
_entity_poly.pdbx_seq_one_letter_code
_entity_poly.pdbx_strand_id
1 'polypeptide(L)' 'MSRDQQRLADYLAHILEAIERIERYTREMAQRAFLDNQLVQDAVIRNLEIIG' A
#
# COMPACT_ATOMS: atom_id res chain seq x y z
N MET A 1 -4.08 -3.28 -28.25
CA MET A 1 -3.21 -3.84 -27.18
C MET A 1 -3.77 -5.20 -26.78
N SER A 2 -2.93 -6.16 -26.39
CA SER A 2 -3.43 -7.47 -25.91
C SER A 2 -4.17 -7.28 -24.57
N ARG A 3 -5.23 -8.08 -24.32
CA ARG A 3 -5.94 -8.10 -23.03
C ARG A 3 -5.00 -8.35 -21.84
N ASP A 4 -3.89 -9.06 -22.06
CA ASP A 4 -2.88 -9.32 -21.02
C ASP A 4 -2.12 -8.06 -20.63
N GLN A 5 -1.81 -7.19 -21.59
CA GLN A 5 -1.11 -5.93 -21.33
C GLN A 5 -1.98 -4.95 -20.55
N GLN A 6 -3.30 -4.91 -20.83
CA GLN A 6 -4.24 -4.09 -20.08
C GLN A 6 -4.35 -4.55 -18.63
N ARG A 7 -4.50 -5.86 -18.40
CA ARG A 7 -4.54 -6.44 -17.05
C ARG A 7 -3.27 -6.14 -16.24
N LEU A 8 -2.10 -6.27 -16.87
CA LEU A 8 -0.83 -5.94 -16.21
C LEU A 8 -0.77 -4.48 -15.75
N ALA A 9 -1.20 -3.55 -16.60
CA ALA A 9 -1.22 -2.13 -16.25
C ALA A 9 -2.15 -1.86 -15.05
N ASP A 10 -3.33 -2.48 -15.02
CA ASP A 10 -4.29 -2.34 -13.92
C ASP A 10 -3.71 -2.89 -12.59
N TYR A 11 -3.05 -4.05 -12.63
CA TYR A 11 -2.37 -4.61 -11.45
C TYR A 11 -1.28 -3.67 -10.93
N LEU A 12 -0.43 -3.15 -11.82
CA LEU A 12 0.63 -2.22 -11.44
C LEU A 12 0.07 -0.92 -10.87
N ALA A 13 -1.05 -0.43 -11.40
CA ALA A 13 -1.73 0.75 -10.88
C ALA A 13 -2.24 0.51 -9.44
N HIS A 14 -2.86 -0.64 -9.16
CA HIS A 14 -3.31 -0.97 -7.80
C HIS A 14 -2.14 -1.14 -6.82
N ILE A 15 -1.04 -1.75 -7.25
CA ILE A 15 0.18 -1.88 -6.43
C ILE A 15 0.73 -0.49 -6.09
N LEU A 16 0.83 0.40 -7.07
CA LEU A 16 1.31 1.76 -6.87
C LEU A 16 0.41 2.52 -5.88
N GLU A 17 -0.91 2.41 -6.02
CA GLU A 17 -1.86 3.04 -5.11
C GLU A 17 -1.68 2.55 -3.66
N ALA A 18 -1.47 1.25 -3.46
CA ALA A 18 -1.24 0.66 -2.15
C ALA A 18 0.07 1.16 -1.52
N ILE A 19 1.15 1.26 -2.31
CA ILE A 19 2.44 1.81 -1.87
C ILE A 19 2.26 3.27 -1.44
N GLU A 20 1.61 4.10 -2.26
CA GLU A 20 1.36 5.51 -1.93
C GLU A 20 0.54 5.68 -0.64
N ARG A 21 -0.44 4.80 -0.38
CA ARG A 21 -1.21 4.81 0.87
C ARG A 21 -0.31 4.52 2.06
N ILE A 22 0.53 3.49 1.98
CA ILE A 22 1.50 3.14 3.03
C ILE A 22 2.43 4.33 3.31
N GLU A 23 2.98 4.95 2.26
CA GLU A 23 3.83 6.14 2.43
C GLU A 23 3.08 7.27 3.12
N ARG A 24 1.84 7.58 2.69
CA ARG A 24 1.04 8.65 3.32
C ARG A 24 0.78 8.40 4.81
N TYR A 25 0.54 7.16 5.20
CA TYR A 25 0.29 6.83 6.62
C TYR A 25 1.56 6.92 7.48
N THR A 26 2.74 6.73 6.88
CA THR A 26 3.99 6.53 7.63
C THR A 26 5.01 7.66 7.48
N ARG A 27 4.90 8.54 6.46
CA ARG A 27 5.91 9.54 6.06
C ARG A 27 6.41 10.44 7.19
N GLU A 28 5.52 10.86 8.10
CA GLU A 28 5.86 11.75 9.22
C GLU A 28 5.74 11.05 10.58
N MET A 29 5.64 9.72 10.56
CA MET A 29 5.43 8.91 11.74
C MET A 29 6.76 8.39 12.26
N ALA A 30 7.14 8.77 13.48
CA ALA A 30 8.26 8.16 14.16
C ALA A 30 7.98 6.68 14.44
N GLN A 31 9.03 5.84 14.48
CA GLN A 31 8.90 4.41 14.69
C GLN A 31 8.11 4.04 15.96
N ARG A 32 8.35 4.70 17.10
CA ARG A 32 7.57 4.47 18.32
C ARG A 32 6.09 4.80 18.15
N ALA A 33 5.77 5.91 17.49
CA ALA A 33 4.38 6.29 17.22
C ALA A 33 3.68 5.27 16.31
N PHE A 34 4.40 4.66 15.37
CA PHE A 34 3.86 3.57 14.55
C PHE A 34 3.59 2.31 15.40
N LEU A 35 4.54 1.90 16.24
CA LEU A 35 4.41 0.72 17.11
C LEU A 35 3.29 0.86 18.14
N ASP A 36 2.99 2.07 18.58
CA ASP A 36 1.91 2.37 19.54
C ASP A 36 0.54 2.57 18.84
N ASN A 37 0.50 2.62 17.50
CA ASN A 37 -0.73 2.88 16.74
C ASN A 37 -1.17 1.67 15.90
N GLN A 38 -1.96 0.79 16.53
CA GLN A 38 -2.46 -0.43 15.91
C GLN A 38 -3.32 -0.17 14.65
N LEU A 39 -4.11 0.92 14.61
CA LEU A 39 -4.92 1.25 13.45
C LEU A 39 -4.07 1.51 12.19
N VAL A 40 -2.94 2.20 12.36
CA VAL A 40 -2.02 2.47 11.26
C VAL A 40 -1.29 1.19 10.85
N GLN A 41 -0.93 0.33 11.80
CA GLN A 41 -0.35 -0.98 11.50
C GLN A 41 -1.31 -1.85 10.67
N ASP A 42 -2.56 -1.96 11.10
CA ASP A 42 -3.61 -2.71 10.38
C ASP A 42 -3.82 -2.15 8.97
N ALA A 43 -3.82 -0.81 8.83
CA ALA A 43 -3.91 -0.16 7.52
C ALA A 43 -2.71 -0.47 6.61
N VAL A 44 -1.49 -0.49 7.15
CA VAL A 44 -0.29 -0.87 6.39
C VAL A 44 -0.34 -2.34 5.97
N ILE A 45 -0.66 -3.25 6.90
CA ILE A 45 -0.78 -4.69 6.63
C ILE A 45 -1.81 -4.92 5.52
N ARG A 46 -2.97 -4.26 5.59
CA ARG A 46 -4.01 -4.37 4.57
C ARG A 46 -3.54 -3.93 3.17
N ASN A 47 -2.72 -2.89 3.08
CA ASN A 47 -2.17 -2.45 1.79
C ASN A 47 -1.09 -3.41 1.27
N LEU A 48 -0.32 -4.05 2.16
CA LEU A 48 0.61 -5.12 1.76
C LEU A 48 -0.16 -6.34 1.21
N GLU A 49 -1.26 -6.75 1.83
CA GLU A 49 -2.14 -7.82 1.30
C GLU A 49 -2.72 -7.52 -0.09
N ILE A 50 -2.94 -6.23 -0.41
CA ILE A 50 -3.41 -5.81 -1.74
C ILE A 50 -2.32 -5.98 -2.80
N ILE A 51 -1.05 -5.81 -2.40
CA ILE A 51 0.10 -5.96 -3.29
C ILE A 51 0.35 -7.45 -3.60
N GLY A 52 0.26 -8.32 -2.59
CA GLY A 52 0.43 -9.77 -2.73
C GLY A 52 1.20 -10.42 -1.60
#